data_AF-A0A917JZL9-F1
#
_entry.id   AF-A0A917JZL9-F1
#
_cell.length_a   1.000
_cell.length_b   1.000
_cell.length_c   1.000
_cell.angle_alpha   90.00
_cell.angle_beta   90.00
_cell.angle_gamma   90.00
#
_symmetry.space_group_name_H-M   'P 1'
#
loop_
_entity.id
_entity.type
_entity.pdbx_description
1 polymer ?
#
loop_
_entity_poly.entity_id
_entity_poly.type
_entity_poly.pdbx_seq_one_letter_code
_entity_poly.pdbx_strand_id
1 'polypeptide(L)'
;MPNEKGDPVPIPVLDGTALETLLTAAVAAPSIHNTQPWRFRLDPRHQVLKVHGTAERSLPLADPEGRARHLSVGAALFNLRVVATHWDRQPRVRLLPAPAEPDLPATVHLTGSPDPDHCRRGDTRTCTRPSRDATPAACRSPADPCRRRS
;
A
#
# COMPACT_ATOMS: atom_id res chain seq x y z
N MET A 1 -1.57 37.33 -20.17
CA MET A 1 -1.10 35.96 -20.43
C MET A 1 -0.56 35.41 -19.11
N PRO A 2 -1.29 34.54 -18.39
CA PRO A 2 -0.75 33.94 -17.17
C PRO A 2 0.24 32.82 -17.53
N ASN A 3 1.35 32.78 -16.80
CA ASN A 3 2.51 31.93 -17.08
C ASN A 3 2.23 30.44 -16.78
N GLU A 4 2.44 29.59 -17.79
CA GLU A 4 2.54 28.13 -17.69
C GLU A 4 3.90 27.70 -17.10
N LYS A 5 4.19 28.09 -15.86
CA LYS A 5 5.16 27.35 -15.05
C LYS A 5 4.38 26.56 -14.04
N GLY A 6 4.20 25.27 -14.35
CA GLY A 6 3.66 24.30 -13.42
C GLY A 6 4.55 24.24 -12.19
N ASP A 7 4.18 25.00 -11.16
CA ASP A 7 4.74 24.81 -9.83
C ASP A 7 4.54 23.34 -9.46
N PRO A 8 5.57 22.65 -8.95
CA PRO A 8 5.43 21.27 -8.53
C PRO A 8 4.31 21.21 -7.49
N VAL A 9 3.25 20.47 -7.80
CA VAL A 9 2.16 20.20 -6.85
C VAL A 9 2.82 19.75 -5.55
N PRO A 10 2.62 20.47 -4.43
CA PRO A 10 3.25 20.09 -3.18
C PRO A 10 2.83 18.65 -2.88
N ILE A 11 3.78 17.72 -2.91
CA ILE A 11 3.53 16.35 -2.48
C ILE A 11 3.05 16.49 -1.03
N PRO A 12 1.80 16.12 -0.71
CA PRO A 12 1.30 16.33 0.63
C PRO A 12 2.20 15.54 1.57
N VAL A 13 2.83 16.22 2.52
CA VAL A 13 3.72 15.59 3.50
C VAL A 13 2.94 14.47 4.19
N LEU A 14 3.63 13.38 4.52
CA LEU A 14 3.02 12.30 5.28
C LEU A 14 2.68 12.84 6.69
N ASP A 15 1.40 13.18 6.92
CA ASP A 15 0.93 13.62 8.23
C ASP A 15 0.74 12.43 9.19
N GLY A 16 0.55 12.74 10.48
CA GLY A 16 0.43 11.73 11.52
C GLY A 16 -0.75 10.78 11.32
N THR A 17 -1.90 11.30 10.87
CA THR A 17 -3.12 10.50 10.66
C THR A 17 -2.97 9.53 9.49
N ALA A 18 -2.34 9.98 8.40
CA ALA A 18 -2.01 9.12 7.26
C ALA A 18 -1.03 8.02 7.68
N LEU A 19 0.00 8.36 8.47
CA LEU A 19 0.95 7.39 9.01
C LEU A 19 0.24 6.35 9.89
N GLU A 20 -0.59 6.77 10.83
CA GLU A 20 -1.33 5.88 11.73
C GLU A 20 -2.24 4.92 10.95
N THR A 21 -2.93 5.41 9.92
CA THR A 21 -3.78 4.59 9.06
C THR A 21 -2.98 3.51 8.33
N LEU A 22 -1.82 3.90 7.78
CA LEU A 22 -0.91 2.96 7.10
C LEU A 22 -0.37 1.88 8.05
N LEU A 23 0.07 2.28 9.24
CA LEU A 23 0.62 1.37 10.24
C LEU A 23 -0.45 0.44 10.80
N THR A 24 -1.67 0.94 11.04
CA THR A 24 -2.80 0.12 11.50
C THR A 24 -3.10 -1.00 10.51
N ALA A 25 -3.12 -0.69 9.21
CA ALA A 25 -3.31 -1.69 8.18
C ALA A 25 -2.18 -2.72 8.12
N ALA A 26 -0.93 -2.25 8.23
CA ALA A 26 0.25 -3.11 8.22
C ALA A 26 0.27 -4.09 9.41
N VAL A 27 -0.10 -3.61 10.61
CA VAL A 27 -0.17 -4.43 11.83
C VAL A 27 -1.32 -5.44 11.79
N ALA A 28 -2.38 -5.18 11.03
CA ALA A 28 -3.49 -6.12 10.83
C ALA A 28 -3.13 -7.31 9.89
N ALA A 29 -1.90 -7.37 9.37
CA ALA A 29 -1.49 -8.48 8.53
C ALA A 29 -1.48 -9.81 9.29
N PRO A 30 -1.78 -10.93 8.62
CA PRO A 30 -1.56 -12.25 9.20
C PRO A 30 -0.07 -12.48 9.45
N SER A 31 0.27 -13.11 10.58
CA SER A 31 1.63 -13.50 10.89
C SER A 31 1.69 -14.87 11.56
N ILE A 32 2.81 -15.56 11.38
CA ILE A 32 3.05 -16.87 12.00
C ILE A 32 2.89 -16.77 13.52
N HIS A 33 2.02 -17.60 14.10
CA HIS A 33 1.66 -17.58 15.52
C HIS A 33 1.30 -16.18 16.08
N ASN A 34 0.83 -15.28 15.22
CA ASN A 34 0.60 -13.87 15.55
C ASN A 34 1.83 -13.18 16.19
N THR A 35 3.04 -13.60 15.81
CA THR A 35 4.29 -13.05 16.34
C THR A 35 4.50 -11.60 15.94
N GLN A 36 3.86 -11.14 14.85
CA GLN A 36 3.95 -9.79 14.31
C GLN A 36 5.42 -9.34 14.20
N PRO A 37 6.24 -10.03 13.38
CA PRO A 37 7.69 -9.89 13.39
C PRO A 37 8.16 -8.68 12.56
N TRP A 38 7.44 -7.56 12.64
CA TRP A 38 7.73 -6.33 11.91
C TRP A 38 8.03 -5.17 12.86
N ARG A 39 8.91 -4.27 12.41
CA ARG A 39 9.16 -2.98 13.05
C ARG A 39 9.23 -1.90 11.99
N PHE A 40 8.47 -0.82 12.20
CA PHE A 40 8.40 0.29 11.25
C PHE A 40 9.26 1.45 11.75
N ARG A 41 10.00 2.09 10.84
CA ARG A 41 10.72 3.34 11.11
C ARG A 41 10.49 4.33 9.97
N LEU A 42 9.96 5.51 10.30
CA LEU A 42 9.77 6.57 9.31
C LEU A 42 11.03 7.44 9.24
N ASP A 43 11.52 7.67 8.02
CA ASP A 43 12.37 8.81 7.69
C ASP A 43 11.47 9.95 7.18
N PRO A 44 11.16 10.95 8.02
CA PRO A 44 10.24 12.01 7.66
C PRO A 44 10.83 12.96 6.60
N ARG A 45 12.16 13.06 6.50
CA ARG A 45 12.81 13.95 5.52
C ARG A 45 12.61 13.45 4.09
N HIS A 46 12.65 12.14 3.92
CA HIS A 46 12.51 11.50 2.61
C HIS A 46 11.16 10.80 2.41
N GLN A 47 10.24 10.87 3.37
CA GLN A 47 8.95 10.15 3.35
C GLN A 47 9.12 8.65 3.07
N VAL A 48 10.17 8.06 3.64
CA VAL A 48 10.50 6.63 3.49
C VAL A 48 10.14 5.90 4.76
N LEU A 49 9.24 4.93 4.65
CA LEU A 49 8.97 3.97 5.71
C LEU A 49 9.87 2.75 5.54
N LYS A 50 10.79 2.56 6.48
CA LYS A 50 11.59 1.34 6.59
C LYS A 50 10.78 0.27 7.30
N VAL A 51 10.69 -0.91 6.71
CA VAL A 51 10.02 -2.08 7.29
C VAL A 51 11.08 -3.10 7.63
N HIS A 52 11.35 -3.23 8.92
CA HIS A 52 12.30 -4.18 9.45
C HIS A 52 11.59 -5.49 9.79
N GLY A 53 12.23 -6.62 9.49
CA GLY A 53 11.89 -7.88 10.12
C GLY A 53 12.56 -7.92 11.50
N THR A 54 11.86 -8.38 12.52
CA THR A 54 12.39 -8.45 13.89
C THR A 54 12.86 -9.89 14.18
N ALA A 55 14.16 -10.11 14.34
CA ALA A 55 14.75 -11.43 14.59
C ALA A 55 14.48 -11.92 16.02
N GLU A 56 14.23 -11.00 16.95
CA GLU A 56 13.85 -11.25 18.34
C GLU A 56 12.47 -11.94 18.45
N ARG A 57 11.69 -11.92 17.37
CA ARG A 57 10.40 -12.62 17.23
C ARG A 57 10.52 -13.88 16.35
N SER A 58 11.74 -14.37 16.16
CA SER A 58 11.99 -15.62 15.44
C SER A 58 11.46 -16.84 16.20
N LEU A 59 11.09 -17.86 15.44
CA LEU A 59 10.57 -19.12 15.97
C LEU A 59 11.47 -20.25 15.47
N PRO A 60 12.64 -20.49 16.08
CA PRO A 60 13.63 -21.42 15.53
C PRO A 60 13.10 -22.85 15.35
N LEU A 61 12.09 -23.26 16.12
CA LEU A 61 11.44 -24.56 15.97
C LEU A 61 10.39 -24.60 14.84
N ALA A 62 9.59 -23.54 14.71
CA ALA A 62 8.46 -23.50 13.75
C ALA A 62 8.83 -22.86 12.41
N ASP A 63 9.89 -22.05 12.38
CA ASP A 63 10.39 -21.32 11.21
C ASP A 63 11.94 -21.24 11.26
N PRO A 64 12.64 -22.38 11.18
CA PRO A 64 14.11 -22.43 11.30
C PRO A 64 14.83 -21.64 10.19
N GLU A 65 14.22 -21.54 9.01
CA GLU A 65 14.76 -20.82 7.87
C GLU A 65 14.25 -19.36 7.78
N GLY A 66 13.37 -18.94 8.69
CA GLY A 66 12.81 -17.59 8.69
C GLY A 66 11.85 -17.29 7.53
N ARG A 67 11.40 -18.29 6.77
CA ARG A 67 10.50 -18.09 5.61
C ARG A 67 9.16 -17.53 6.04
N ALA A 68 8.59 -18.04 7.13
CA ALA A 68 7.30 -17.58 7.62
C ALA A 68 7.37 -16.15 8.18
N ARG A 69 8.51 -15.76 8.78
CA ARG A 69 8.82 -14.37 9.14
C ARG A 69 8.80 -13.47 7.90
N HIS A 70 9.50 -13.87 6.82
CA HIS A 70 9.50 -13.07 5.58
C HIS A 70 8.11 -12.96 4.95
N LEU A 71 7.32 -14.04 4.95
CA LEU A 71 5.92 -14.01 4.49
C LEU A 71 5.06 -13.06 5.33
N SER A 72 5.23 -13.07 6.65
CA SER A 72 4.53 -12.15 7.56
C SER A 72 4.87 -10.69 7.24
N VAL A 73 6.15 -10.38 7.05
CA VAL A 73 6.57 -9.02 6.66
C VAL A 73 6.04 -8.65 5.26
N GLY A 74 6.04 -9.59 4.32
CA GLY A 74 5.45 -9.41 3.00
C GLY A 74 3.95 -9.08 3.06
N ALA A 75 3.20 -9.74 3.95
CA ALA A 75 1.79 -9.47 4.19
C ALA A 75 1.57 -8.06 4.78
N ALA A 76 2.41 -7.64 5.74
CA ALA A 76 2.36 -6.29 6.30
C ALA A 76 2.64 -5.22 5.23
N LEU A 77 3.64 -5.44 4.37
CA LEU A 77 3.94 -4.57 3.23
C LEU A 77 2.78 -4.51 2.24
N PHE A 78 2.13 -5.64 1.97
CA PHE A 78 0.98 -5.69 1.09
C PHE A 78 -0.19 -4.85 1.62
N ASN A 79 -0.59 -5.04 2.88
CA ASN A 79 -1.66 -4.25 3.50
C ASN A 79 -1.35 -2.75 3.45
N LEU A 80 -0.11 -2.38 3.73
CA LEU A 80 0.34 -0.99 3.67
C LEU A 80 0.17 -0.41 2.26
N ARG A 81 0.56 -1.14 1.22
CA ARG A 81 0.41 -0.69 -0.18
C ARG A 81 -1.05 -0.50 -0.57
N VAL A 82 -1.92 -1.41 -0.14
CA VAL A 82 -3.36 -1.34 -0.42
C VAL A 82 -3.94 -0.05 0.17
N VAL A 83 -3.67 0.24 1.45
CA VAL A 83 -4.18 1.45 2.10
C VAL A 83 -3.53 2.72 1.54
N ALA A 84 -2.22 2.71 1.24
CA ALA A 84 -1.56 3.83 0.58
C ALA A 84 -2.24 4.18 -0.76
N THR A 85 -2.49 3.17 -1.59
CA THR A 85 -3.17 3.35 -2.88
C THR A 85 -4.61 3.82 -2.68
N HIS A 86 -5.31 3.30 -1.68
CA HIS A 86 -6.65 3.75 -1.31
C HIS A 86 -6.68 5.24 -0.92
N TRP A 87 -5.56 5.80 -0.43
CA TRP A 87 -5.39 7.20 -0.03
C TRP A 87 -4.70 8.07 -1.11
N ASP A 88 -4.74 7.66 -2.38
CA ASP A 88 -4.10 8.33 -3.51
C ASP A 88 -2.57 8.52 -3.38
N ARG A 89 -1.93 7.71 -2.55
CA ARG A 89 -0.47 7.65 -2.46
C ARG A 89 0.06 6.62 -3.43
N GLN A 90 1.30 6.84 -3.86
CA GLN A 90 2.03 5.87 -4.66
C GLN A 90 3.12 5.21 -3.83
N PRO A 91 2.87 4.00 -3.29
CA PRO A 91 3.88 3.28 -2.54
C PRO A 91 4.91 2.68 -3.50
N ARG A 92 6.12 3.26 -3.53
CA ARG A 92 7.28 2.66 -4.21
C ARG A 92 8.02 1.74 -3.24
N VAL A 93 7.89 0.44 -3.44
CA VAL A 93 8.56 -0.55 -2.60
C VAL A 93 9.91 -0.93 -3.21
N ARG A 94 10.97 -0.80 -2.41
CA ARG A 94 12.28 -1.40 -2.67
C ARG A 94 12.48 -2.55 -1.71
N LEU A 95 12.64 -3.75 -2.24
CA LEU A 95 12.98 -4.96 -1.48
C LEU A 95 14.49 -5.07 -1.32
N LEU A 96 14.93 -5.58 -0.17
CA LEU A 96 16.34 -5.81 0.18
C LEU A 96 17.25 -4.63 -0.20
N PRO A 97 16.92 -3.39 0.23
CA PRO A 97 17.58 -2.17 -0.24
C PRO A 97 19.05 -2.03 0.21
N ALA A 98 19.45 -2.77 1.25
CA ALA A 98 20.77 -2.68 1.86
C ALA A 98 21.25 -4.09 2.24
N PRO A 99 22.19 -4.70 1.48
CA PRO A 99 22.73 -6.03 1.79
C PRO A 99 23.41 -6.13 3.16
N ALA A 100 23.93 -5.01 3.67
CA ALA A 100 24.53 -4.92 4.99
C ALA A 100 23.50 -4.88 6.14
N GLU A 101 22.20 -4.72 5.84
CA GLU A 101 21.11 -4.68 6.82
C GLU A 101 20.11 -5.82 6.52
N PRO A 102 20.43 -7.08 6.87
CA PRO A 102 19.57 -8.23 6.55
C PRO A 102 18.19 -8.15 7.21
N ASP A 103 18.08 -7.44 8.33
CA ASP A 103 16.81 -7.20 9.02
C ASP A 103 15.98 -6.07 8.38
N LEU A 104 16.42 -5.45 7.28
CA LEU A 104 15.67 -4.47 6.49
C LEU A 104 15.17 -5.11 5.18
N PRO A 105 14.09 -5.90 5.21
CA PRO A 105 13.55 -6.55 4.02
C PRO A 105 12.98 -5.56 3.01
N ALA A 106 12.51 -4.37 3.43
CA ALA A 106 11.97 -3.40 2.50
C ALA A 106 11.98 -1.95 3.00
N THR A 107 11.97 -1.04 2.03
CA THR A 107 11.63 0.38 2.21
C THR A 107 10.46 0.74 1.32
N VAL A 108 9.54 1.56 1.82
CA VAL A 108 8.39 2.09 1.08
C VAL A 108 8.52 3.60 1.02
N HIS A 109 8.72 4.12 -0.19
CA HIS A 109 8.69 5.56 -0.44
C HIS A 109 7.28 5.95 -0.83
N LEU A 110 6.67 6.87 -0.10
CA LEU A 110 5.28 7.26 -0.26
C LEU A 110 5.21 8.58 -1.02
N THR A 111 5.27 8.52 -2.35
CA THR A 111 5.25 9.73 -3.17
C THR A 111 3.81 10.21 -3.42
N GLY A 112 3.64 11.53 -3.53
CA GLY A 112 2.40 12.14 -4.04
C GLY A 112 2.46 12.27 -5.55
N SER A 113 1.32 11.99 -6.20
CA SER A 113 1.10 11.92 -7.64
C SER A 113 1.76 10.74 -8.37
N PRO A 114 1.04 10.15 -9.37
CA PRO A 114 1.64 9.25 -10.33
C PRO A 114 2.83 9.82 -11.05
N ASP A 115 3.93 9.08 -10.98
CA ASP A 115 4.93 9.14 -12.04
C ASP A 115 4.34 8.42 -13.26
N PRO A 116 4.11 9.13 -14.38
CA PRO A 116 3.61 8.52 -15.60
C PRO A 116 4.56 7.46 -16.19
N ASP A 117 5.83 7.44 -15.75
CA ASP A 117 6.86 6.54 -16.30
C ASP A 117 6.99 5.20 -15.55
N HIS A 118 6.21 4.95 -14.48
CA HIS A 118 6.29 3.68 -13.74
C HIS A 118 5.69 2.47 -14.51
N CYS A 119 5.15 2.67 -15.72
CA CYS A 119 4.78 1.57 -16.61
C CYS A 119 5.97 1.04 -17.43
N ARG A 120 6.93 0.35 -16.79
CA ARG A 120 7.75 -0.75 -17.38
C ARG A 120 8.58 -1.39 -16.26
N ARG A 121 8.42 -2.68 -15.93
CA ARG A 121 8.50 -3.85 -16.81
C ARG A 121 7.65 -4.99 -16.23
N GLY A 122 6.64 -5.42 -16.99
CA GLY A 122 6.02 -6.75 -16.87
C GLY A 122 4.69 -6.82 -16.12
N ASP A 123 3.62 -6.18 -16.63
CA ASP A 123 2.33 -6.85 -16.86
C ASP A 123 1.37 -5.87 -17.56
N THR A 124 1.10 -6.09 -18.84
CA THR A 124 0.02 -5.38 -19.54
C THR A 124 -1.28 -6.06 -19.22
N ARG A 125 -2.00 -5.58 -18.20
CA ARG A 125 -3.47 -5.49 -18.15
C ARG A 125 -3.90 -4.91 -16.80
N THR A 126 -4.84 -3.96 -16.88
CA THR A 126 -5.63 -3.41 -15.77
C THR A 126 -5.03 -2.25 -14.98
N CYS A 127 -4.66 -1.17 -15.67
CA CYS A 127 -4.76 0.18 -15.09
C CYS A 127 -5.98 0.90 -15.66
N THR A 128 -7.17 0.40 -15.33
CA THR A 128 -8.39 1.22 -15.39
C THR A 128 -8.69 1.65 -13.97
N ARG A 129 -8.35 2.90 -13.65
CA ARG A 129 -8.66 3.52 -12.37
C ARG A 129 -10.19 3.68 -12.27
N PRO A 130 -10.89 3.13 -11.26
CA PRO A 130 -12.26 3.55 -11.00
C PRO A 130 -12.23 4.98 -10.49
N SER A 131 -12.95 5.88 -11.18
CA SER A 131 -13.17 7.25 -10.73
C SER A 131 -13.86 7.25 -9.36
N ARG A 132 -13.39 8.10 -8.44
CA ARG A 132 -14.06 8.35 -7.15
C ARG A 132 -15.39 9.12 -7.30
N ASP A 133 -15.68 9.65 -8.50
CA ASP A 133 -16.90 10.41 -8.79
C ASP A 133 -18.03 9.53 -9.34
N ALA A 134 -17.98 8.21 -9.13
CA ALA A 134 -19.13 7.36 -9.41
C ALA A 134 -20.22 7.60 -8.36
N THR A 135 -21.07 8.59 -8.62
CA THR A 135 -22.39 8.75 -7.98
C THR A 135 -23.07 7.38 -7.94
N PRO A 136 -23.62 6.93 -6.79
CA PRO A 136 -24.29 5.64 -6.75
C PRO A 136 -25.47 5.67 -7.72
N ALA A 137 -25.42 4.80 -8.73
CA ALA A 137 -26.54 4.58 -9.63
C ALA A 137 -27.76 4.24 -8.77
N ALA A 138 -28.70 5.18 -8.72
CA ALA A 138 -29.93 5.05 -7.97
C ALA A 138 -30.63 3.73 -8.34
N CYS A 139 -30.85 2.88 -7.34
CA CYS A 139 -31.82 1.79 -7.42
C CYS A 139 -33.20 2.39 -7.70
N ARG A 140 -33.58 2.51 -8.97
CA ARG A 140 -34.97 2.68 -9.37
C ARG A 140 -35.51 1.32 -9.73
N SER A 141 -36.15 0.67 -8.76
CA SER A 141 -37.33 -0.12 -9.07
C SER A 141 -38.53 0.72 -8.63
N PRO A 142 -39.57 0.82 -9.47
CA PRO A 142 -40.81 0.22 -9.02
C PRO A 142 -41.60 -0.48 -10.12
N ALA A 143 -42.26 -1.57 -9.71
CA ALA A 143 -43.60 -1.99 -10.08
C ALA A 143 -43.92 -2.38 -11.55
N ASP A 144 -44.23 -3.67 -11.70
CA ASP A 144 -45.16 -4.27 -12.67
C ASP A 144 -46.57 -3.66 -12.48
N PRO A 145 -47.36 -3.37 -13.55
CA PRO A 145 -48.37 -4.36 -13.96
C PRO A 145 -48.77 -4.39 -15.47
N CYS A 146 -49.10 -5.60 -15.93
CA CYS A 146 -50.18 -5.96 -16.89
C CYS A 146 -50.15 -5.47 -18.37
N ARG A 147 -50.03 -6.39 -19.34
CA ARG A 147 -51.14 -6.85 -20.24
C ARG A 147 -50.75 -7.85 -21.36
N ARG A 148 -51.51 -8.96 -21.38
CA ARG A 148 -52.15 -9.71 -22.51
C ARG A 148 -51.54 -9.69 -23.94
N ARG A 149 -51.24 -10.90 -24.44
CA ARG A 149 -51.74 -11.62 -25.65
C ARG A 149 -51.05 -13.00 -25.63
N SER A 150 -51.67 -14.15 -25.90
CA SER A 150 -52.87 -14.50 -26.68
C SER A 150 -53.64 -15.63 -26.02
#